data_AF-A0A414RL87-F1
#
_entry.id   AF-A0A414RL87-F1
#
_cell.length_a   1.000
_cell.length_b   1.000
_cell.length_c   1.000
_cell.angle_alpha   90.00
_cell.angle_beta   90.00
_cell.angle_gamma   90.00
#
_symmetry.space_group_name_H-M   'P 1'
#
loop_
_entity.id
_entity.type
_entity.pdbx_description
1 polymer ?
#
loop_
_entity_poly.entity_id
_entity_poly.type
_entity_poly.pdbx_seq_one_letter_code
_entity_poly.pdbx_strand_id
1 'polypeptide(L)' 'SEAELARNPTVKAEMEASGHELTGLLLTYPVHQACDILFCKGNVVPVGRDQLPHIELTRTIARRFNNR' A
#
# COMPACT_ATOMS: atom_id res chain seq x y z
N SER A 1 3.30 10.20 -1.08
CA SER A 1 2.48 11.32 -1.62
C SER A 1 1.38 10.73 -2.49
N GLU A 2 0.37 11.50 -2.91
CA GLU A 2 -0.66 10.99 -3.83
C GLU A 2 -0.06 10.37 -5.10
N ALA A 3 0.92 11.06 -5.71
CA ALA A 3 1.66 10.55 -6.87
C ALA A 3 2.43 9.24 -6.64
N GLU A 4 2.75 8.89 -5.39
CA GLU A 4 3.36 7.61 -5.03
C GLU A 4 2.31 6.49 -5.00
N LEU A 5 1.12 6.78 -4.45
CA LEU A 5 -0.01 5.84 -4.45
C LEU A 5 -0.50 5.55 -5.87
N ALA A 6 -0.66 6.59 -6.70
CA ALA A 6 -1.10 6.45 -8.09
C ALA A 6 -0.10 5.67 -8.98
N ARG A 7 1.16 5.53 -8.54
CA ARG A 7 2.19 4.74 -9.25
C ARG A 7 2.32 3.32 -8.72
N ASN A 8 1.60 2.94 -7.66
CA ASN A 8 1.68 1.60 -7.11
C ASN A 8 1.14 0.56 -8.12
N PRO A 9 1.94 -0.44 -8.53
CA PRO A 9 1.51 -1.41 -9.53
C PRO A 9 0.39 -2.34 -9.05
N THR A 10 0.28 -2.62 -7.75
CA THR A 10 -0.81 -3.44 -7.20
C THR A 10 -2.14 -2.72 -7.32
N VAL A 11 -2.20 -1.43 -6.96
CA VAL A 11 -3.41 -0.60 -7.12
C VAL A 11 -3.89 -0.56 -8.57
N LYS A 12 -2.96 -0.45 -9.53
CA LYS A 12 -3.30 -0.46 -10.96
C LYS A 12 -3.85 -1.81 -11.42
N ALA A 13 -3.20 -2.90 -11.01
CA ALA A 13 -3.64 -4.25 -11.34
C ALA A 13 -5.03 -4.56 -10.73
N GLU A 14 -5.28 -4.13 -9.49
CA GLU A 14 -6.57 -4.30 -8.82
C GLU A 14 -7.66 -3.45 -9.49
N MET A 15 -7.34 -2.22 -9.89
CA MET A 15 -8.26 -1.37 -10.67
C MET A 15 -8.65 -2.07 -11.99
N GLU A 16 -7.65 -2.52 -12.77
CA GLU A 16 -7.86 -3.23 -14.03
C GLU A 16 -8.68 -4.51 -13.85
N ALA A 17 -8.38 -5.31 -12.81
CA ALA A 17 -9.10 -6.54 -12.52
C ALA A 17 -10.55 -6.30 -12.05
N SER A 18 -10.80 -5.19 -11.35
CA SER A 18 -12.13 -4.85 -10.85
C SER A 18 -13.09 -4.37 -11.96
N GLY A 19 -12.56 -3.89 -13.09
CA GLY A 19 -13.36 -3.26 -14.15
C GLY A 19 -14.02 -1.94 -13.74
N HIS A 20 -13.65 -1.39 -12.58
CA HIS A 20 -14.16 -0.13 -12.06
C HIS A 20 -13.12 0.99 -12.20
N GLU A 21 -13.61 2.24 -12.23
CA GLU A 21 -12.73 3.41 -12.16
C GLU A 21 -11.97 3.48 -10.82
N LEU A 22 -10.82 4.15 -10.83
CA LEU A 22 -10.03 4.36 -9.63
C LEU A 22 -10.82 5.17 -8.59
N THR A 23 -11.29 4.48 -7.55
CA THR A 23 -11.94 5.14 -6.41
C THR A 23 -10.91 5.66 -5.42
N GLY A 24 -11.29 6.66 -4.63
CA GLY A 24 -10.45 7.15 -3.53
C GLY A 24 -10.09 6.05 -2.54
N LEU A 25 -11.02 5.13 -2.25
CA LEU A 25 -10.77 4.00 -1.36
C LEU A 25 -9.74 3.03 -1.93
N LEU A 26 -9.84 2.69 -3.21
CA LEU A 26 -8.87 1.82 -3.88
C LEU A 26 -7.47 2.47 -3.91
N LEU A 27 -7.41 3.77 -4.17
CA LEU A 27 -6.15 4.52 -4.19
C LEU A 27 -5.48 4.60 -2.81
N THR A 28 -6.27 4.77 -1.74
CA THR A 28 -5.74 4.90 -0.37
C THR A 28 -5.58 3.58 0.37
N TYR A 29 -6.11 2.48 -0.16
CA TYR A 29 -6.00 1.15 0.44
C TYR A 29 -4.57 0.77 0.89
N PRO A 30 -3.50 1.03 0.11
CA PRO A 30 -2.14 0.71 0.55
C PRO A 30 -1.71 1.46 1.82
N VAL A 31 -2.25 2.66 2.05
CA VAL A 31 -2.00 3.43 3.28
C VAL A 31 -2.78 2.84 4.46
N HIS A 32 -4.02 2.42 4.24
CA HIS A 32 -4.80 1.71 5.26
C HIS A 32 -4.10 0.41 5.69
N GLN A 33 -3.63 -0.38 4.73
CA GLN A 33 -2.85 -1.59 5.00
C GLN A 33 -1.55 -1.27 5.77
N ALA A 34 -0.86 -0.18 5.43
CA ALA A 34 0.31 0.26 6.19
C ALA A 34 -0.05 0.61 7.64
N CYS A 35 -1.19 1.28 7.89
CA CYS A 35 -1.68 1.56 9.23
C CYS A 35 -1.92 0.27 10.02
N ASP A 36 -2.61 -0.72 9.44
CA ASP A 36 -2.92 -1.99 10.11
C ASP A 36 -1.64 -2.74 10.53
N ILE A 37 -0.63 -2.79 9.65
CA ILE A 37 0.66 -3.44 9.93
C ILE A 37 1.44 -2.69 11.01
N LEU A 38 1.57 -1.36 10.87
CA LEU A 38 2.43 -0.55 11.73
C LEU A 38 1.82 -0.34 13.11
N PHE A 39 0.49 -0.23 13.21
CA PHE A 39 -0.24 -0.18 14.48
C PHE A 39 0.05 -1.42 15.34
N CYS A 40 0.02 -2.61 14.72
CA CYS A 40 0.31 -3.88 15.37
C CYS A 40 1.81 -4.15 15.57
N LYS A 41 2.70 -3.25 15.14
CA LYS A 41 4.16 -3.44 15.13
C LYS A 41 4.58 -4.75 14.44
N GLY A 42 3.93 -5.10 13.33
CA GLY A 42 4.19 -6.36 12.61
C GLY A 42 5.64 -6.47 12.13
N ASN A 43 6.37 -7.49 12.60
CA ASN A 43 7.74 -7.76 12.16
C ASN A 43 7.82 -8.59 10.88
N VAL A 44 6.84 -9.49 10.67
CA VAL A 44 6.72 -10.36 9.51
C VAL A 44 5.26 -10.37 9.07
N VAL A 45 5.01 -10.07 7.79
CA VAL A 45 3.65 -10.02 7.23
C VAL A 45 3.60 -10.94 6.00
N PRO A 46 2.90 -12.09 6.08
CA PRO A 46 2.76 -12.97 4.93
C PRO A 46 1.84 -12.33 3.89
N VAL A 47 2.27 -12.29 2.64
CA VAL A 47 1.50 -11.71 1.53
C VAL A 47 1.71 -12.50 0.22
N GLY A 48 0.76 -12.35 -0.71
CA GLY A 48 0.94 -12.76 -2.10
C GLY A 48 2.01 -11.94 -2.81
N ARG A 49 2.56 -12.46 -3.92
CA ARG A 49 3.60 -11.79 -4.72
C ARG A 49 3.10 -10.46 -5.30
N ASP A 50 1.84 -10.42 -5.68
CA ASP A 50 1.11 -9.26 -6.18
C ASP A 50 1.02 -8.12 -5.15
N GLN A 51 1.11 -8.42 -3.84
CA GLN A 51 1.00 -7.46 -2.74
C GLN A 51 2.35 -6.92 -2.24
N LEU A 52 3.48 -7.43 -2.77
CA LEU A 52 4.81 -6.92 -2.42
C LEU A 52 4.96 -5.39 -2.55
N PRO A 53 4.36 -4.73 -3.56
CA PRO A 53 4.39 -3.27 -3.66
C PRO A 53 3.71 -2.54 -2.49
N HIS A 54 2.61 -3.06 -1.95
CA HIS A 54 1.98 -2.50 -0.73
C HIS A 54 2.89 -2.65 0.50
N ILE A 55 3.59 -3.79 0.61
CA ILE A 55 4.54 -4.02 1.70
C ILE A 55 5.76 -3.09 1.61
N GLU A 56 6.31 -2.87 0.42
CA GLU A 56 7.44 -1.93 0.27
C GLU A 56 7.03 -0.48 0.52
N LEU A 57 5.79 -0.10 0.15
CA LEU A 57 5.23 1.20 0.52
C LEU A 57 5.10 1.33 2.05
N THR A 58 4.61 0.29 2.73
CA THR A 58 4.53 0.25 4.20
C THR A 58 5.90 0.48 4.84
N ARG A 59 6.95 -0.22 4.37
CA ARG A 59 8.33 -0.03 4.85
C ARG A 59 8.83 1.38 4.58
N THR A 60 8.51 1.95 3.43
CA THR A 60 8.88 3.32 3.06
C THR A 60 8.21 4.36 3.97
N ILE A 61 6.92 4.20 4.27
CA ILE A 61 6.19 5.04 5.21
C ILE A 61 6.84 4.97 6.60
N ALA A 62 7.10 3.78 7.11
CA ALA A 62 7.73 3.58 8.42
C ALA A 62 9.10 4.25 8.51
N ARG A 63 9.98 4.03 7.52
CA ARG A 63 11.31 4.68 7.47
C ARG A 63 11.21 6.21 7.45
N ARG A 64 10.32 6.77 6.61
CA ARG A 64 10.14 8.23 6.54
C ARG A 64 9.59 8.82 7.83
N PHE A 65 8.67 8.12 8.49
CA PHE A 65 8.12 8.56 9.78
C PHE A 65 9.20 8.57 10.86
N ASN A 66 10.01 7.52 10.95
CA ASN A 66 11.06 7.41 11.97
C ASN A 66 12.27 8.34 11.74
N ASN A 67 12.47 8.78 10.49
CA ASN A 67 13.58 9.68 10.12
C ASN A 67 13.15 11.16 10.08
N ARG A 68 11.96 11.48 10.57
CA ARG A 68 11.48 12.84 10.82
C ARG A 68 11.60 13.16 12.29
#